data_AF-A0A968WWM3-F1
#
_entry.id   AF-A0A968WWM3-F1
#
_cell.length_a   1.000
_cell.length_b   1.000
_cell.length_c   1.000
_cell.angle_alpha   90.00
_cell.angle_beta   90.00
_cell.angle_gamma   90.00
#
_symmetry.space_group_name_H-M   'P 1'
#
loop_
_entity.id
_entity.type
_entity.pdbx_description
1 polymer ?
#
loop_
_entity_poly.entity_id
_entity_poly.type
_entity_poly.pdbx_seq_one_letter_code
_entity_poly.pdbx_strand_id
1 'polypeptide(L)'
;MLPSSPIPFEQFMAQALHDPERGYYARRISSVGQRGDFTTAPMLSATPAKAIAAWVQRAMRETGCRHLIEIGPGQGVLAAGVLQNLPWHLRWRTQLHLVETSAPLAKHQRELLGNRAIWHREMKEVLAACDGNAVIFSNELVDAFPVRRFQKTPAGWQEIAVHFDEGGRAHESLFPSGDLPDSSGFPGSIPSARGSKSMNPIRNI
;
A
#
# COMPACT_ATOMS: atom_id res chain seq x y z
N MET A 1 -2.46 -10.16 24.91
CA MET A 1 -2.10 -9.16 25.93
C MET A 1 -1.53 -7.97 25.20
N LEU A 2 -1.95 -6.75 25.56
CA LEU A 2 -1.31 -5.54 25.04
C LEU A 2 0.12 -5.44 25.60
N PRO A 3 1.10 -4.97 24.82
CA PRO A 3 2.48 -4.92 25.27
C PRO A 3 2.63 -3.92 26.42
N SER A 4 3.11 -4.39 27.57
CA SER A 4 3.44 -3.56 28.73
C SER A 4 4.72 -2.74 28.50
N SER A 5 5.56 -3.18 27.56
CA SER A 5 6.77 -2.49 27.14
C SER A 5 6.50 -1.67 25.86
N PRO A 6 7.09 -0.46 25.73
CA PRO A 6 6.95 0.33 24.51
C PRO A 6 7.42 -0.42 23.27
N ILE A 7 6.60 -0.39 22.22
CA ILE A 7 6.92 -0.91 20.90
C ILE A 7 7.02 0.23 19.88
N PRO A 8 7.90 0.17 18.87
CA PRO A 8 7.92 1.17 17.80
C PRO A 8 6.55 1.39 17.17
N PHE A 9 6.22 2.63 16.80
CA PHE A 9 4.92 2.94 16.18
C PHE A 9 4.66 2.09 14.93
N GLU A 10 5.70 1.78 14.15
CA GLU A 10 5.62 0.89 13.00
C GLU A 10 5.10 -0.50 13.39
N GLN A 11 5.63 -1.10 14.46
CA GLN A 11 5.19 -2.42 14.93
C GLN A 11 3.76 -2.36 15.46
N PHE A 12 3.40 -1.28 16.16
CA PHE A 12 2.03 -1.05 16.60
C PHE A 12 1.07 -0.98 15.40
N MET A 13 1.39 -0.16 14.38
CA MET A 13 0.60 -0.02 13.16
C MET A 13 0.51 -1.34 12.38
N ALA A 14 1.60 -2.10 12.29
CA ALA A 14 1.62 -3.41 11.66
C ALA A 14 0.67 -4.40 12.36
N GLN A 15 0.69 -4.46 13.69
CA GLN A 15 -0.23 -5.32 14.44
C GLN A 15 -1.68 -4.84 14.33
N ALA A 16 -1.91 -3.53 14.46
CA ALA A 16 -3.25 -2.96 14.42
C ALA A 16 -3.92 -3.17 13.05
N LEU A 17 -3.16 -3.10 11.95
CA LEU A 17 -3.70 -3.19 10.59
C LEU A 17 -3.65 -4.61 10.03
N HIS A 18 -2.52 -5.31 10.19
CA HIS A 18 -2.16 -6.49 9.40
C HIS A 18 -2.06 -7.78 10.21
N ASP A 19 -2.31 -7.76 11.53
CA ASP A 19 -2.36 -9.00 12.32
C ASP A 19 -3.39 -9.99 11.72
N PRO A 20 -2.99 -11.25 11.42
CA PRO A 20 -3.85 -12.18 10.67
C PRO A 20 -5.17 -12.55 11.34
N GLU A 21 -5.24 -12.48 12.67
CA GLU A 21 -6.44 -12.82 13.44
C GLU A 21 -7.22 -11.58 13.87
N ARG A 22 -6.49 -10.51 14.19
CA ARG A 22 -6.99 -9.38 14.97
C ARG A 22 -6.90 -8.05 14.26
N GLY A 23 -6.07 -7.95 13.24
CA GLY A 23 -5.79 -6.73 12.49
C GLY A 23 -7.03 -6.22 11.80
N TYR A 24 -7.05 -4.90 11.57
CA TYR A 24 -8.15 -4.20 10.93
C TYR A 24 -8.52 -4.85 9.60
N TYR A 25 -7.54 -5.07 8.70
CA TYR A 25 -7.82 -5.62 7.37
C TYR A 25 -8.20 -7.10 7.39
N ALA A 26 -7.77 -7.88 8.41
CA ALA A 26 -8.15 -9.28 8.55
C ALA A 26 -9.58 -9.46 9.06
N ARG A 27 -10.01 -8.66 10.06
CA ARG A 27 -11.36 -8.79 10.65
C ARG A 27 -12.47 -8.15 9.83
N ARG A 28 -12.16 -7.08 9.10
CA ARG A 28 -13.17 -6.20 8.48
C ARG A 28 -13.34 -6.39 6.97
N ILE A 29 -12.98 -7.57 6.47
CA ILE A 29 -13.16 -7.97 5.07
C ILE A 29 -14.61 -7.80 4.59
N SER A 30 -15.59 -7.89 5.50
CA SER A 30 -17.03 -7.66 5.23
C SER A 30 -17.50 -6.20 5.34
N SER A 31 -16.67 -5.25 5.77
CA SER A 31 -17.06 -3.86 6.05
C SER A 31 -16.35 -2.80 5.21
N VAL A 32 -15.49 -3.19 4.27
CA VAL A 32 -15.05 -2.23 3.23
C VAL A 32 -16.21 -2.08 2.24
N GLY A 33 -16.81 -0.90 2.13
CA GLY A 33 -18.01 -0.66 1.30
C GLY A 33 -19.03 0.29 1.94
N GLN A 34 -20.16 0.54 1.27
CA GLN A 34 -21.17 1.58 1.62
C GLN A 34 -21.67 1.60 3.09
N ARG A 35 -21.37 0.57 3.89
CA ARG A 35 -21.79 0.41 5.29
C ARG A 35 -20.65 0.15 6.28
N GLY A 36 -19.40 0.36 5.93
CA GLY A 36 -18.32 0.32 6.94
C GLY A 36 -17.28 1.42 6.81
N ASP A 37 -16.35 1.41 7.76
CA ASP A 37 -15.59 2.58 8.19
C ASP A 37 -14.66 3.17 7.12
N PHE A 38 -14.41 2.43 6.02
CA PHE A 38 -13.63 2.89 4.87
C PHE A 38 -14.46 2.72 3.61
N THR A 39 -14.98 3.85 3.11
CA THR A 39 -15.47 3.91 1.73
C THR A 39 -14.35 4.47 0.86
N THR A 40 -13.60 3.60 0.19
CA THR A 40 -12.54 4.02 -0.74
C THR A 40 -13.18 4.62 -2.01
N ALA A 41 -12.50 5.57 -2.68
CA ALA A 41 -13.06 6.26 -3.86
C ALA A 41 -13.65 5.34 -4.96
N PRO A 42 -13.08 4.14 -5.24
CA PRO A 42 -13.65 3.20 -6.21
C PRO A 42 -15.03 2.62 -5.84
N MET A 43 -15.41 2.64 -4.55
CA MET A 43 -16.70 2.14 -4.06
C MET A 43 -17.79 3.23 -4.07
N LEU A 44 -17.39 4.51 -4.13
CA LEU A 44 -18.29 5.67 -4.16
C LEU A 44 -18.65 6.09 -5.58
N SER A 45 -17.78 5.82 -6.55
CA SER A 45 -17.96 6.24 -7.94
C SER A 45 -17.17 5.37 -8.90
N ALA A 46 -17.72 5.17 -10.11
CA ALA A 46 -17.00 4.55 -11.21
C ALA A 46 -15.92 5.47 -11.85
N THR A 47 -15.82 6.73 -11.43
CA THR A 47 -14.91 7.72 -12.02
C THR A 47 -13.43 7.32 -11.94
N PRO A 48 -12.89 6.85 -10.79
CA PRO A 48 -11.50 6.43 -10.71
C PRO A 48 -11.19 5.29 -11.68
N ALA A 49 -12.09 4.30 -11.78
CA ALA A 49 -11.94 3.18 -12.71
C ALA A 49 -11.88 3.64 -14.17
N LYS A 50 -12.73 4.61 -14.57
CA LYS A 50 -12.72 5.21 -15.91
C LYS A 50 -11.43 5.97 -16.19
N ALA A 51 -10.98 6.79 -15.25
CA ALA A 51 -9.76 7.58 -15.39
C ALA A 51 -8.53 6.68 -15.52
N ILE A 52 -8.42 5.66 -14.67
CA ILE A 52 -7.34 4.68 -14.72
C ILE A 52 -7.42 3.87 -16.02
N ALA A 53 -8.60 3.43 -16.47
CA ALA A 53 -8.74 2.71 -17.74
C ALA A 53 -8.26 3.54 -18.94
N ALA A 54 -8.57 4.84 -18.98
CA ALA A 54 -8.10 5.74 -20.03
C ALA A 54 -6.56 5.88 -20.00
N TRP A 55 -5.98 5.99 -18.80
CA TRP A 55 -4.53 6.00 -18.63
C TRP A 55 -3.88 4.67 -19.03
N VAL A 56 -4.43 3.53 -18.60
CA VAL A 56 -3.96 2.18 -18.99
C VAL A 56 -3.99 2.01 -20.50
N GLN A 57 -5.07 2.45 -21.18
CA GLN A 57 -5.15 2.40 -22.63
C GLN A 57 -4.00 3.17 -23.29
N ARG A 58 -3.66 4.34 -22.77
CA ARG A 58 -2.53 5.13 -23.28
C ARG A 58 -1.20 4.41 -23.01
N ALA A 59 -0.95 3.99 -21.77
CA ALA A 59 0.28 3.31 -21.37
C ALA A 59 0.52 2.02 -22.18
N MET A 60 -0.51 1.21 -22.40
CA MET A 60 -0.40 -0.01 -23.21
C MET A 60 -0.13 0.27 -24.68
N ARG A 61 -0.65 1.38 -25.24
CA ARG A 61 -0.33 1.78 -26.62
C ARG A 61 1.13 2.22 -26.76
N GLU A 62 1.63 2.99 -25.80
CA GLU A 62 2.99 3.52 -25.80
C GLU A 62 4.05 2.42 -25.59
N THR A 63 3.74 1.45 -24.72
CA THR A 63 4.70 0.39 -24.34
C THR A 63 4.54 -0.92 -25.11
N GLY A 64 3.40 -1.11 -25.79
CA GLY A 64 3.02 -2.41 -26.36
C GLY A 64 2.60 -3.45 -25.31
N CYS A 65 2.76 -3.17 -24.02
CA CYS A 65 2.48 -4.10 -22.92
C CYS A 65 1.01 -4.55 -22.87
N ARG A 66 0.79 -5.81 -22.49
CA ARG A 66 -0.54 -6.43 -22.30
C ARG A 66 -0.83 -6.84 -20.86
N HIS A 67 0.19 -6.88 -20.00
CA HIS A 67 0.06 -7.22 -18.59
C HIS A 67 -0.35 -5.98 -17.81
N LEU A 68 -1.47 -6.07 -17.10
CA LEU A 68 -1.96 -5.04 -16.19
C LEU A 68 -1.86 -5.60 -14.76
N ILE A 69 -1.09 -4.96 -13.90
CA ILE A 69 -0.92 -5.37 -12.50
C ILE A 69 -1.62 -4.35 -11.60
N GLU A 70 -2.52 -4.82 -10.73
CA GLU A 70 -2.95 -4.07 -9.55
C GLU A 70 -2.31 -4.65 -8.29
N ILE A 71 -1.66 -3.80 -7.50
CA ILE A 71 -1.09 -4.19 -6.20
C ILE A 71 -2.03 -3.74 -5.09
N GLY A 72 -2.39 -4.67 -4.21
CA GLY A 72 -3.35 -4.41 -3.13
C GLY A 72 -4.74 -4.03 -3.64
N PRO A 73 -5.41 -4.87 -4.44
CA PRO A 73 -6.66 -4.51 -5.11
C PRO A 73 -7.88 -4.44 -4.17
N GLY A 74 -7.71 -4.71 -2.88
CA GLY A 74 -8.81 -4.76 -1.91
C GLY A 74 -9.85 -5.80 -2.31
N GLN A 75 -11.09 -5.40 -2.58
CA GLN A 75 -12.13 -6.31 -3.06
C GLN A 75 -12.05 -6.62 -4.57
N GLY A 76 -11.14 -5.99 -5.31
CA GLY A 76 -11.03 -6.16 -6.76
C GLY A 76 -12.07 -5.37 -7.57
N VAL A 77 -12.89 -4.53 -6.92
CA VAL A 77 -13.88 -3.67 -7.57
C VAL A 77 -13.21 -2.68 -8.52
N LEU A 78 -12.08 -2.08 -8.12
CA LEU A 78 -11.33 -1.18 -8.97
C LEU A 78 -10.77 -1.91 -10.19
N ALA A 79 -10.04 -3.02 -10.01
CA ALA A 79 -9.59 -3.89 -11.10
C ALA A 79 -10.71 -4.27 -12.08
N ALA A 80 -11.85 -4.73 -11.56
CA ALA A 80 -13.00 -5.09 -12.37
C ALA A 80 -13.52 -3.90 -13.17
N GLY A 81 -13.64 -2.73 -12.53
CA GLY A 81 -14.07 -1.49 -13.17
C GLY A 81 -13.09 -1.03 -14.25
N VAL A 82 -11.78 -1.03 -13.98
CA VAL A 82 -10.74 -0.67 -14.94
C VAL A 82 -10.82 -1.59 -16.16
N LEU A 83 -10.83 -2.91 -15.93
CA LEU A 83 -10.92 -3.89 -17.01
C LEU A 83 -12.19 -3.70 -17.84
N GLN A 84 -13.35 -3.46 -17.23
CA GLN A 84 -14.61 -3.23 -17.94
C GLN A 84 -14.61 -1.95 -18.79
N ASN A 85 -13.92 -0.90 -18.36
CA ASN A 85 -13.86 0.38 -19.08
C ASN A 85 -12.79 0.41 -20.18
N LEU A 86 -11.97 -0.63 -20.34
CA LEU A 86 -11.08 -0.76 -21.49
C LEU A 86 -11.89 -1.00 -22.78
N PRO A 87 -11.48 -0.42 -23.93
CA PRO A 87 -12.07 -0.73 -25.22
C PRO A 87 -12.03 -2.24 -25.49
N TRP A 88 -13.08 -2.78 -26.13
CA TRP A 88 -13.22 -4.22 -26.34
C TRP A 88 -11.95 -4.88 -26.88
N HIS A 89 -11.31 -4.28 -27.89
CA HIS A 89 -10.14 -4.81 -28.58
C HIS A 89 -8.87 -4.88 -27.71
N LEU A 90 -8.81 -4.01 -26.70
CA LEU A 90 -7.73 -3.97 -25.72
C LEU A 90 -8.04 -4.91 -24.56
N ARG A 91 -9.30 -4.90 -24.10
CA ARG A 91 -9.81 -5.68 -22.98
C ARG A 91 -9.60 -7.19 -23.16
N TRP A 92 -9.87 -7.75 -24.34
CA TRP A 92 -9.66 -9.19 -24.58
C TRP A 92 -8.19 -9.60 -24.69
N ARG A 93 -7.29 -8.66 -24.96
CA ARG A 93 -5.84 -8.90 -25.03
C ARG A 93 -5.13 -8.61 -23.70
N THR A 94 -5.82 -8.00 -22.74
CA THR A 94 -5.25 -7.62 -21.46
C THR A 94 -5.21 -8.82 -20.54
N GLN A 95 -4.03 -9.13 -20.00
CA GLN A 95 -3.87 -10.08 -18.91
C GLN A 95 -3.85 -9.29 -17.61
N LEU A 96 -4.90 -9.41 -16.79
CA LEU A 96 -4.98 -8.74 -15.49
C LEU A 96 -4.35 -9.63 -14.42
N HIS A 97 -3.41 -9.06 -13.67
CA HIS A 97 -2.73 -9.70 -12.56
C HIS A 97 -3.02 -8.91 -11.28
N LEU A 98 -3.31 -9.63 -10.19
CA LEU A 98 -3.60 -9.06 -8.89
C LEU A 98 -2.58 -9.55 -7.87
N VAL A 99 -1.93 -8.63 -7.16
CA VAL A 99 -1.00 -8.97 -6.06
C VAL A 99 -1.72 -8.76 -4.73
N GLU A 100 -1.99 -9.85 -4.04
CA GLU A 100 -2.77 -9.87 -2.80
C GLU A 100 -2.20 -10.88 -1.80
N THR A 101 -1.91 -10.44 -0.58
CA THR A 101 -1.38 -11.29 0.50
C THR A 101 -2.50 -11.91 1.34
N SER A 102 -3.67 -11.26 1.39
CA SER A 102 -4.85 -11.67 2.15
C SER A 102 -5.63 -12.78 1.46
N ALA A 103 -5.62 -13.99 2.03
CA ALA A 103 -6.33 -15.14 1.48
C ALA A 103 -7.86 -14.92 1.32
N PRO A 104 -8.57 -14.29 2.27
CA PRO A 104 -10.00 -14.07 2.10
C PRO A 104 -10.33 -12.98 1.06
N LEU A 105 -9.52 -11.92 0.93
CA LEU A 105 -9.69 -10.95 -0.16
C LEU A 105 -9.43 -11.60 -1.53
N ALA A 106 -8.38 -12.40 -1.64
CA ALA A 106 -8.09 -13.15 -2.86
C ALA A 106 -9.24 -14.13 -3.21
N LYS A 107 -9.92 -14.72 -2.22
CA LYS A 107 -11.12 -15.53 -2.46
C LYS A 107 -12.26 -14.68 -3.03
N HIS A 108 -12.57 -13.55 -2.40
CA HIS A 108 -13.63 -12.64 -2.86
C HIS A 108 -13.36 -12.11 -4.28
N GLN A 109 -12.11 -11.72 -4.57
CA GLN A 109 -11.70 -11.28 -5.90
C GLN A 109 -11.89 -12.38 -6.95
N ARG A 110 -11.59 -13.66 -6.62
CA ARG A 110 -11.82 -14.80 -7.53
C ARG A 110 -13.30 -15.02 -7.82
N GLU A 111 -14.17 -14.84 -6.84
CA GLU A 111 -15.63 -14.89 -7.02
C GLU A 111 -16.10 -13.74 -7.95
N LEU A 112 -15.54 -12.54 -7.80
CA LEU A 112 -15.89 -11.37 -8.61
C LEU A 112 -15.35 -11.44 -10.05
N LEU A 113 -14.08 -11.80 -10.22
CA LEU A 113 -13.36 -11.71 -11.50
C LEU A 113 -13.34 -13.03 -12.26
N GLY A 114 -13.49 -14.18 -11.59
CA GLY A 114 -13.42 -15.49 -12.20
C GLY A 114 -12.10 -15.70 -12.95
N ASN A 115 -12.18 -16.14 -14.20
CA ASN A 115 -11.02 -16.35 -15.07
C ASN A 115 -10.46 -15.08 -15.73
N ARG A 116 -10.97 -13.89 -15.37
CA ARG A 116 -10.54 -12.61 -15.95
C ARG A 116 -9.27 -12.04 -15.32
N ALA A 117 -8.73 -12.68 -14.28
CA ALA A 117 -7.52 -12.25 -13.59
C ALA A 117 -6.65 -13.43 -13.16
N ILE A 118 -5.39 -13.15 -12.83
CA ILE A 118 -4.40 -14.09 -12.30
C ILE A 118 -3.90 -13.54 -10.96
N TRP A 119 -3.84 -14.37 -9.92
CA TRP A 119 -3.47 -13.93 -8.57
C TRP A 119 -2.05 -14.33 -8.21
N HIS A 120 -1.33 -13.41 -7.59
CA HIS A 120 0.05 -13.55 -7.11
C HIS A 120 0.11 -13.11 -5.66
N ARG A 121 1.03 -13.69 -4.87
CA ARG A 121 1.22 -13.28 -3.47
C ARG A 121 2.26 -12.18 -3.35
N GLU A 122 3.22 -12.16 -4.27
CA GLU A 122 4.35 -11.26 -4.21
C GLU A 122 4.61 -10.56 -5.55
N MET A 123 5.16 -9.35 -5.45
CA MET A 123 5.49 -8.54 -6.63
C MET A 123 6.55 -9.22 -7.52
N LYS A 124 7.49 -9.95 -6.92
CA LYS A 124 8.53 -10.69 -7.65
C LYS A 124 7.95 -11.78 -8.56
N GLU A 125 6.88 -12.45 -8.11
CA GLU A 125 6.24 -13.55 -8.83
C GLU A 125 5.55 -13.02 -10.08
N VAL A 126 4.77 -11.94 -9.93
CA VAL A 126 4.05 -11.35 -11.06
C VAL A 126 5.01 -10.72 -12.07
N LEU A 127 6.08 -10.06 -11.62
CA LEU A 127 7.07 -9.48 -12.54
C LEU A 127 7.78 -10.56 -13.36
N ALA A 128 8.12 -11.70 -12.74
CA ALA A 128 8.66 -12.84 -13.46
C ALA A 128 7.64 -13.40 -14.47
N ALA A 129 6.36 -13.51 -14.10
CA ALA A 129 5.30 -13.96 -14.99
C ALA A 129 5.00 -13.01 -16.17
N CYS A 130 5.43 -11.74 -16.08
CA CYS A 130 5.26 -10.73 -17.12
C CYS A 130 6.57 -10.40 -17.87
N ASP A 131 7.64 -11.18 -17.67
CA ASP A 131 8.98 -10.91 -18.21
C ASP A 131 9.48 -9.47 -17.93
N GLY A 132 9.12 -8.93 -16.75
CA GLY A 132 9.45 -7.56 -16.34
C GLY A 132 8.70 -6.45 -17.09
N ASN A 133 7.75 -6.76 -17.97
CA ASN A 133 7.00 -5.79 -18.77
C ASN A 133 5.51 -5.76 -18.35
N ALA A 134 5.13 -4.73 -17.59
CA ALA A 134 3.77 -4.55 -17.10
C ALA A 134 3.38 -3.07 -17.00
N VAL A 135 2.10 -2.77 -17.20
CA VAL A 135 1.48 -1.54 -16.69
C VAL A 135 1.01 -1.81 -15.27
N ILE A 136 1.50 -1.03 -14.31
CA ILE A 136 1.30 -1.29 -12.88
C ILE A 136 0.58 -0.12 -12.27
N PHE A 137 -0.48 -0.38 -11.51
CA PHE A 137 -1.16 0.62 -10.72
C PHE A 137 -1.49 0.08 -9.32
N SER A 138 -1.78 1.00 -8.42
CA SER A 138 -2.23 0.70 -7.07
C SER A 138 -3.01 1.90 -6.55
N ASN A 139 -4.07 1.66 -5.80
CA ASN A 139 -4.88 2.70 -5.18
C ASN A 139 -4.91 2.47 -3.67
N GLU A 140 -4.56 3.49 -2.90
CA GLU A 140 -4.62 3.48 -1.43
C GLU A 140 -3.84 2.32 -0.76
N LEU A 141 -2.69 1.93 -1.35
CA LEU A 141 -1.83 0.88 -0.79
C LEU A 141 -0.79 1.45 0.17
N VAL A 142 -0.07 2.50 -0.26
CA VAL A 142 1.11 3.00 0.45
C VAL A 142 0.74 3.70 1.76
N ASP A 143 -0.44 4.32 1.82
CA ASP A 143 -0.93 4.95 3.06
C ASP A 143 -1.22 3.93 4.19
N ALA A 144 -1.43 2.65 3.84
CA ALA A 144 -1.67 1.57 4.78
C ALA A 144 -0.38 0.87 5.26
N PHE A 145 0.77 1.27 4.72
CA PHE A 145 2.04 0.67 5.14
C PHE A 145 2.43 1.16 6.54
N PRO A 146 2.89 0.26 7.42
CA PRO A 146 3.46 0.65 8.69
C PRO A 146 4.57 1.69 8.51
N VAL A 147 4.50 2.77 9.30
CA VAL A 147 5.49 3.84 9.23
C VAL A 147 6.25 3.98 10.54
N ARG A 148 7.52 4.33 10.44
CA ARG A 148 8.30 4.83 11.57
C ARG A 148 8.03 6.32 11.75
N ARG A 149 7.81 6.76 12.99
CA ARG A 149 7.56 8.16 13.34
C ARG A 149 8.73 8.71 14.14
N PHE A 150 9.17 9.91 13.79
CA PHE A 150 10.30 10.56 14.44
C PHE A 150 9.92 11.94 14.96
N GLN A 151 10.51 12.33 16.09
CA GLN A 151 10.38 13.65 16.69
C GLN A 151 11.77 14.28 16.85
N LYS A 152 11.90 15.55 16.45
CA LYS A 152 13.12 16.32 16.70
C LYS A 152 13.12 16.86 18.13
N THR A 153 14.18 16.56 18.88
CA THR A 153 14.42 17.05 20.23
C THR A 153 15.79 17.77 20.31
N PRO A 154 16.09 18.48 21.42
CA PRO A 154 17.42 19.07 21.62
C PRO A 154 18.57 18.05 21.58
N ALA A 155 18.30 16.78 21.91
CA ALA A 155 19.28 15.70 21.87
C ALA A 155 19.45 15.07 20.48
N GLY A 156 18.58 15.38 19.51
CA GLY A 156 18.62 14.82 18.16
C GLY A 156 17.25 14.35 17.66
N TRP A 157 17.23 13.55 16.61
CA TRP A 157 16.01 12.82 16.23
C TRP A 157 15.82 11.64 17.16
N GLN A 158 14.59 11.42 17.61
CA GLN A 158 14.18 10.26 18.39
C GLN A 158 12.96 9.62 17.74
N GLU A 159 12.78 8.34 17.95
CA GLU A 159 11.67 7.58 17.37
C GLU A 159 10.50 7.49 18.37
N ILE A 160 9.28 7.44 17.85
CA ILE A 160 8.05 7.36 18.64
C ILE A 160 7.66 5.89 18.81
N ALA A 161 7.51 5.47 20.07
CA ALA A 161 6.95 4.18 20.47
C ALA A 161 5.55 4.36 21.06
N VAL A 162 4.80 3.27 21.11
CA VAL A 162 3.47 3.15 21.71
C VAL A 162 3.52 2.12 22.83
N HIS A 163 2.91 2.44 23.96
CA HIS A 163 2.66 1.50 25.06
C HIS A 163 1.24 1.69 25.60
N PHE A 164 0.76 0.73 26.38
CA PHE A 164 -0.57 0.78 26.98
C PHE A 164 -0.47 0.83 28.50
N ASP A 165 -1.26 1.68 29.14
CA ASP A 165 -1.40 1.68 30.60
C ASP A 165 -2.27 0.52 31.10
N GLU A 166 -2.38 0.35 32.42
CA GLU A 166 -3.22 -0.69 33.05
C GLU A 166 -4.71 -0.57 32.67
N GLY A 167 -5.17 0.63 32.30
CA GLY A 167 -6.52 0.89 31.80
C GLY A 167 -6.70 0.65 30.30
N GLY A 168 -5.65 0.22 29.59
CA GLY A 168 -5.67 -0.04 28.16
C GLY A 168 -5.64 1.21 27.27
N ARG A 169 -5.29 2.38 27.80
CA ARG A 169 -5.11 3.59 26.99
C ARG A 169 -3.72 3.60 26.37
N ALA A 170 -3.65 4.00 25.10
CA ALA A 170 -2.39 4.13 24.38
C ALA A 170 -1.67 5.43 24.74
N HIS A 171 -0.37 5.33 24.95
CA HIS A 171 0.53 6.45 25.25
C HIS A 171 1.75 6.42 24.32
N GLU A 172 2.16 7.60 23.85
CA GLU A 172 3.37 7.76 23.05
C GLU A 172 4.58 8.01 23.95
N SER A 173 5.72 7.41 23.62
CA SER A 173 7.00 7.67 24.28
C SER A 173 8.13 7.79 23.27
N LEU A 174 9.17 8.54 23.63
CA LEU A 174 10.36 8.70 22.80
C LEU A 174 11.40 7.64 23.17
N PHE A 175 12.03 7.05 22.16
CA PHE A 175 13.16 6.14 22.33
C PHE A 175 14.27 6.44 21.31
N PRO A 176 15.51 5.98 21.55
CA PRO A 176 16.60 6.17 20.59
C PRO A 176 16.22 5.61 19.21
N SER A 177 16.37 6.42 18.15
CA SER A 177 16.09 5.97 16.79
C SER A 177 17.09 4.89 16.36
N GLY A 178 16.59 3.77 15.84
CA GLY A 178 17.43 2.79 15.15
C GLY A 178 17.85 3.26 13.75
N ASP A 179 18.82 2.57 13.15
CA ASP A 179 19.24 2.84 11.77
C ASP A 179 18.06 2.72 10.79
N LEU A 180 18.08 3.53 9.73
CA LEU A 180 17.15 3.37 8.61
C LEU A 180 17.70 2.30 7.67
N PRO A 181 16.83 1.50 7.02
CA PRO A 181 17.26 0.62 5.95
C PRO A 181 17.87 1.45 4.82
N ASP A 182 18.83 0.86 4.11
CA ASP A 182 19.36 1.45 2.88
C ASP A 182 18.21 1.75 1.90
N SER A 183 18.13 2.99 1.44
CA SER A 183 17.10 3.43 0.48
C SER A 183 17.77 3.96 -0.77
N SER A 184 17.37 3.42 -1.93
CA SER A 184 17.72 3.99 -3.23
C SER A 184 16.95 5.28 -3.54
N GLY A 185 15.87 5.57 -2.79
CA GLY A 185 15.00 6.74 -2.98
C GLY A 185 15.42 7.99 -2.19
N PHE A 186 16.28 7.82 -1.18
CA PHE A 186 16.84 8.93 -0.40
C PHE A 186 18.36 8.75 -0.31
N PRO A 187 19.16 9.43 -1.15
CA PRO A 187 20.61 9.43 -0.99
C PRO A 187 20.98 10.20 0.29
N GLY A 188 21.03 9.51 1.43
CA GLY A 188 21.47 10.08 2.71
C GLY A 188 21.04 9.25 3.92
N SER A 189 21.91 9.20 4.93
CA SER A 189 21.53 8.82 6.30
C SER A 189 20.54 9.84 6.87
N ILE A 190 19.79 9.44 7.91
CA ILE A 190 19.02 10.36 8.79
C ILE A 190 19.81 11.68 8.96
N PRO A 191 19.21 12.88 8.90
CA PRO A 191 19.91 14.11 9.22
C PRO A 191 20.56 13.97 10.58
N SER A 192 21.88 13.77 10.58
CA SER A 192 22.59 13.35 11.80
C SER A 192 22.39 14.39 12.90
N ALA A 193 22.32 13.95 14.15
CA ALA A 193 22.24 14.83 15.31
C ALA A 193 23.50 15.71 15.50
N ARG A 194 24.54 15.52 14.70
CA ARG A 194 25.78 16.30 14.74
C ARG A 194 26.26 16.60 13.33
N GLY A 195 25.83 17.73 12.78
CA GLY A 195 26.44 18.24 11.56
C GLY A 195 25.66 19.40 10.97
N SER A 196 26.06 20.61 11.29
CA SER A 196 25.79 21.76 10.45
C SER A 196 26.31 21.46 9.04
N LYS A 197 25.41 21.26 8.08
CA LYS A 197 25.72 21.59 6.69
C LYS A 197 24.69 22.59 6.22
N SER A 198 25.20 23.78 5.94
CA SER A 198 24.52 24.87 5.24
C SER A 198 23.64 24.29 4.14
N MET A 199 22.35 24.60 4.26
CA MET A 199 21.36 24.30 3.25
C MET A 199 21.62 25.26 2.08
N ASN A 200 22.19 24.76 0.99
CA ASN A 200 22.25 25.53 -0.24
C ASN A 200 20.81 25.66 -0.79
N PRO A 201 20.38 26.85 -1.22
CA PRO A 201 19.04 27.04 -1.73
C PRO A 201 18.85 26.24 -3.02
N ILE A 202 17.77 25.45 -3.05
CA ILE A 202 17.32 24.71 -4.23
C ILE A 202 17.04 25.74 -5.33
N ARG A 203 17.77 25.66 -6.43
CA ARG A 203 17.42 26.36 -7.67
C ARG A 203 16.24 25.63 -8.30
N ASN A 204 15.14 26.36 -8.48
CA ASN A 204 13.97 25.93 -9.23
C ASN A 204 14.38 25.47 -10.64
N ILE A 205 13.82 24.34 -11.06
CA ILE A 205 13.54 24.02 -12.47
C ILE A 205 12.05 23.69 -12.53
#